data_AF-M1RTF9-F1
#
_entry.id   AF-M1RTF9-F1
#
_cell.length_a   1.000
_cell.length_b   1.000
_cell.length_c   1.000
_cell.angle_alpha   90.00
_cell.angle_beta   90.00
_cell.angle_gamma   90.00
#
_symmetry.space_group_name_H-M   'P 1'
#
loop_
_entity.id
_entity.type
_entity.pdbx_description
1 polymer ?
#
loop_
_entity_poly.entity_id
_entity_poly.type
_entity_poly.pdbx_seq_one_letter_code
_entity_poly.pdbx_strand_id
1 'polypeptide(L)' 'MALRLSAWLGTSPDLWLGMQLQWDLSQAKKSGIPKIKRLVANGKEA' A
#
# COMPACT_ATOMS: atom_id res chain seq x y z
N MET A 1 -3.96 -5.22 -11.38
CA MET A 1 -4.78 -6.45 -11.34
C MET A 1 -6.28 -6.17 -11.22
N ALA A 2 -6.68 -5.22 -10.34
CA ALA A 2 -8.08 -4.85 -10.12
C ALA A 2 -8.92 -4.66 -11.39
N LEU A 3 -8.46 -3.85 -12.36
CA LEU A 3 -9.18 -3.61 -13.63
C LEU A 3 -9.38 -4.88 -14.49
N ARG A 4 -8.44 -5.82 -14.43
CA ARG A 4 -8.54 -7.09 -15.19
C ARG A 4 -9.55 -8.02 -14.55
N LEU A 5 -9.51 -8.14 -13.23
CA LEU A 5 -10.45 -8.97 -12.46
C LEU A 5 -11.86 -8.39 -12.48
N SER A 6 -12.01 -7.07 -12.43
CA SER A 6 -13.29 -6.39 -12.55
C SER A 6 -13.93 -6.66 -13.91
N ALA A 7 -13.17 -6.53 -14.99
CA ALA A 7 -13.65 -6.79 -16.35
C ALA A 7 -14.00 -8.27 -16.56
N TRP A 8 -13.22 -9.20 -15.98
CA TRP A 8 -13.45 -10.63 -16.12
C TRP A 8 -14.62 -11.15 -15.27
N LEU A 9 -14.80 -10.61 -14.06
CA LEU A 9 -15.79 -11.09 -13.08
C LEU A 9 -17.04 -10.21 -12.98
N GLY A 10 -17.12 -9.12 -13.77
CA GLY A 10 -18.24 -8.17 -13.69
C GLY A 10 -18.35 -7.45 -12.34
N THR A 11 -17.23 -7.27 -11.65
CA THR A 11 -17.17 -6.63 -10.32
C THR A 11 -16.61 -5.20 -10.43
N SER A 12 -16.59 -4.44 -9.32
CA SER A 12 -15.92 -3.13 -9.31
C SER A 12 -14.40 -3.26 -9.06
N PRO A 13 -13.55 -2.47 -9.72
CA PRO A 13 -12.13 -2.37 -9.39
C PRO A 13 -11.85 -2.02 -7.92
N ASP A 14 -12.69 -1.19 -7.30
CA ASP A 14 -12.51 -0.73 -5.91
C ASP A 14 -12.56 -1.88 -4.90
N LEU A 15 -13.36 -2.92 -5.19
CA LEU A 15 -13.43 -4.13 -4.37
C LEU A 15 -12.06 -4.80 -4.26
N TRP A 16 -11.39 -4.99 -5.39
CA TRP A 16 -10.08 -5.64 -5.46
C TRP A 16 -8.98 -4.79 -4.85
N LEU A 17 -9.04 -3.47 -5.04
CA LEU A 17 -8.13 -2.54 -4.39
C LEU A 17 -8.27 -2.57 -2.87
N GLY A 18 -9.51 -2.62 -2.36
CA GLY A 18 -9.79 -2.74 -0.93
C GLY A 18 -9.23 -4.04 -0.34
N MET A 19 -9.42 -5.17 -1.02
CA MET A 19 -8.87 -6.46 -0.60
C MET A 19 -7.33 -6.44 -0.55
N GLN A 20 -6.69 -5.90 -1.58
CA GLN A 20 -5.23 -5.78 -1.63
C GLN A 20 -4.70 -4.94 -0.47
N LEU A 21 -5.32 -3.77 -0.24
CA LEU A 21 -4.91 -2.86 0.83
C LEU A 21 -5.05 -3.52 2.22
N GLN A 22 -6.15 -4.23 2.47
CA GLN A 22 -6.35 -4.96 3.72
C GLN A 22 -5.29 -6.05 3.93
N TRP A 23 -4.94 -6.78 2.87
CA TRP A 23 -3.89 -7.78 2.93
C TRP A 23 -2.54 -7.13 3.23
N ASP A 24 -2.18 -6.05 2.52
CA ASP A 24 -0.91 -5.35 2.70
C ASP A 24 -0.75 -4.84 4.13
N LEU A 25 -1.82 -4.26 4.69
CA LEU A 25 -1.84 -3.82 6.09
C LEU A 25 -1.71 -4.98 7.07
N SER A 26 -2.36 -6.12 6.80
CA SER A 26 -2.24 -7.32 7.62
C SER A 26 -0.81 -7.86 7.63
N GLN A 27 -0.15 -7.89 6.47
CA GLN A 27 1.25 -8.30 6.38
C GLN A 27 2.19 -7.30 7.05
N ALA A 28 1.99 -6.00 6.83
CA ALA A 28 2.79 -4.96 7.49
C ALA A 28 2.70 -5.05 9.03
N LYS A 29 1.51 -5.36 9.56
CA LYS A 29 1.33 -5.63 11.00
C LYS A 29 2.13 -6.85 11.48
N LYS A 30 2.19 -7.91 10.68
CA LYS A 30 2.93 -9.15 11.02
C LYS A 30 4.44 -8.98 10.90
N SER A 31 4.91 -8.33 9.85
CA SER A 31 6.34 -8.10 9.59
C SER A 31 6.96 -7.01 10.47
N GLY A 32 6.11 -6.22 11.15
CA GLY A 32 6.54 -5.08 11.95
C GLY A 32 6.87 -3.86 11.07
N ILE A 33 6.82 -2.68 11.69
CA ILE A 33 7.16 -1.43 10.99
C ILE A 33 8.69 -1.41 10.82
N PRO A 34 9.22 -1.28 9.58
CA PRO A 34 10.64 -1.14 9.38
C PRO A 34 11.15 0.09 10.14
N LYS A 35 12.39 0.05 10.64
CA LYS A 35 12.99 1.23 11.31
C LYS A 35 13.26 2.32 10.28
N ILE A 36 12.26 3.18 10.06
CA ILE A 36 12.37 4.33 9.16
C ILE A 36 13.17 5.42 9.89
N LYS A 37 14.38 5.72 9.39
CA LYS A 37 15.11 6.91 9.83
C LYS A 37 14.38 8.14 9.33
N ARG A 38 13.98 9.04 10.23
CA ARG A 38 13.39 10.33 9.85
C ARG A 38 14.38 11.07 8.95
N LEU A 39 13.93 11.45 7.76
CA LEU A 39 14.66 12.41 6.94
C LEU A 39 14.61 13.75 7.67
N VAL A 40 15.70 14.11 8.33
CA VAL A 40 15.92 15.49 8.79
C VAL A 40 16.46 16.27 7.61
N ALA A 41 15.63 17.15 7.05
CA ALA A 41 16.08 18.12 6.05
C ALA A 41 17.08 19.05 6.76
N ASN A 42 18.37 18.80 6.57
CA ASN A 42 19.40 19.66 7.12
C ASN A 42 19.50 20.87 6.19
N GLY A 43 18.70 21.89 6.46
CA GLY A 43 18.81 23.20 5.84
C GLY A 43 20.12 23.85 6.29
N LYS A 44 21.20 23.58 5.55
CA LYS A 44 22.40 24.41 5.49
C LYS A 44 22.74 24.59 4.03
N GLU A 45 22.05 25.54 3.40
CA GLU A 45 22.59 26.26 2.26
C GLU A 45 23.73 27.13 2.80
N ALA A 46 24.92 26.93 2.26
CA ALA A 46 26.13 27.71 2.50
C ALA A 46 26.38 28.60 1.30
#